data_AF-A0A8S9W3H1-F1
#
_entry.id   AF-A0A8S9W3H1-F1
#
_cell.length_a   1.000
_cell.length_b   1.000
_cell.length_c   1.000
_cell.angle_alpha   90.00
_cell.angle_beta   90.00
_cell.angle_gamma   90.00
#
_symmetry.space_group_name_H-M   'P 1'
#
loop_
_entity.id
_entity.type
_entity.pdbx_description
1 polymer ?
#
loop_
_entity_poly.entity_id
_entity_poly.type
_entity_poly.pdbx_seq_one_letter_code
_entity_poly.pdbx_strand_id
1 'polypeptide(L)'
;MIIELVDKLLDRCIQLIKHSQEIRRNLLDDFVDPVFSEFESVHKNYLESFQKYRDIIKSSDNTISVARQIEEDHLFTEGQRGKLIELSNFSEEPVVGSFVTAIRSYLIGKEENIVGDYYCNLPRRGLLAIIKPRGRFPHRPAESEEEKEEKREVVLYQFDLLVKEMQSRYLRVTSEYMKLKRKLLM
;
A
#
# COMPACT_ATOMS: atom_id res chain seq x y z
N MET A 1 -34.23 33.92 35.74
CA MET A 1 -34.63 33.95 34.31
C MET A 1 -33.47 34.16 33.34
N ILE A 2 -32.82 35.33 33.24
CA ILE A 2 -31.73 35.51 32.26
C ILE A 2 -30.53 34.59 32.57
N ILE A 3 -30.12 34.52 33.84
CA ILE A 3 -29.00 33.68 34.30
C ILE A 3 -29.25 32.20 33.97
N GLU A 4 -30.44 31.68 34.29
CA GLU A 4 -30.82 30.28 33.99
C GLU A 4 -30.82 29.97 32.49
N LEU A 5 -31.11 30.96 31.65
CA LEU A 5 -31.15 30.80 30.20
C LEU A 5 -29.73 30.78 29.62
N VAL A 6 -28.84 31.61 30.16
CA VAL A 6 -27.40 31.59 29.86
C VAL A 6 -26.78 30.26 30.31
N ASP A 7 -27.08 29.80 31.52
CA ASP A 7 -26.57 28.52 32.04
C ASP A 7 -27.00 27.35 31.15
N LYS A 8 -28.28 27.29 30.75
CA LYS A 8 -28.77 26.26 29.82
C LYS A 8 -28.09 26.33 28.45
N LEU A 9 -27.79 27.52 27.95
CA LEU A 9 -27.11 27.69 26.66
C LEU A 9 -25.66 27.20 26.76
N LEU A 10 -24.95 27.54 27.83
CA LEU A 10 -23.61 27.03 28.12
C LEU A 10 -23.59 25.50 28.22
N ASP A 11 -24.56 24.90 28.93
CA ASP A 11 -24.69 23.45 29.04
C ASP A 11 -24.88 22.79 27.67
N ARG A 12 -25.72 23.37 26.80
CA ARG A 12 -25.92 22.85 25.44
C ARG A 12 -24.68 23.00 24.57
N CYS A 13 -23.95 24.11 24.68
CA CYS A 13 -22.66 24.26 24.00
C CYS A 13 -21.64 23.20 24.45
N ILE A 14 -21.55 22.94 25.76
CA ILE A 14 -20.66 21.89 26.31
C ILE A 14 -21.07 20.51 25.80
N GLN A 15 -22.37 20.19 25.78
CA GLN A 15 -22.88 18.92 25.25
C GLN A 15 -22.55 18.73 23.77
N LEU A 16 -22.69 19.77 22.95
CA LEU A 16 -22.34 19.71 21.53
C LEU A 16 -20.84 19.48 21.32
N ILE A 17 -19.98 20.12 22.12
CA ILE A 17 -18.53 19.90 22.07
C ILE A 17 -18.19 18.45 22.45
N LYS A 18 -18.76 17.93 23.55
CA LYS A 18 -18.54 16.53 23.98
C LYS A 18 -18.98 15.53 22.91
N HIS A 19 -20.16 15.74 22.33
CA HIS A 19 -20.69 14.88 21.28
C HIS A 19 -19.81 14.93 20.01
N SER A 20 -19.29 16.10 19.65
CA SER A 20 -18.34 16.22 18.53
C SER A 20 -17.04 15.47 18.79
N GLN A 21 -16.51 15.53 20.02
CA GLN A 21 -15.31 14.79 20.42
C GLN A 21 -15.55 13.27 20.39
N GLU A 22 -16.72 12.82 20.84
CA GLU A 22 -17.12 11.42 20.80
C GLU A 22 -17.20 10.89 19.36
N ILE A 23 -17.85 11.62 18.45
CA ILE A 23 -17.89 11.24 17.02
C ILE A 23 -16.48 11.10 16.44
N ARG A 24 -15.55 12.01 16.76
CA ARG A 24 -14.16 11.93 16.26
C ARG A 24 -13.42 10.72 16.80
N ARG A 25 -13.62 10.38 18.08
CA ARG A 25 -13.04 9.18 18.69
C ARG A 25 -13.60 7.91 18.06
N ASN A 26 -14.92 7.84 17.89
CA ASN A 26 -15.55 6.69 17.22
C ASN A 26 -15.05 6.56 15.78
N LEU A 27 -14.89 7.66 15.04
CA LEU A 27 -14.29 7.61 13.70
C LEU A 27 -12.85 7.08 13.71
N LEU A 28 -12.05 7.44 14.72
CA LEU A 28 -10.69 6.92 14.88
C LEU A 28 -10.72 5.41 15.18
N ASP A 29 -11.48 5.02 16.19
CA ASP A 29 -11.46 3.67 16.78
C ASP A 29 -12.18 2.65 15.88
N ASP A 30 -13.29 3.04 15.26
CA ASP A 30 -14.15 2.13 14.47
C ASP A 30 -13.74 2.07 12.99
N PHE A 31 -12.98 3.04 12.49
CA PHE A 31 -12.64 3.13 11.06
C PHE A 31 -11.15 3.34 10.81
N VAL A 32 -10.56 4.43 11.29
CA VAL A 32 -9.18 4.80 10.90
C VAL A 32 -8.14 3.80 11.40
N ASP A 33 -8.20 3.41 12.67
CA ASP A 33 -7.26 2.47 13.27
C ASP A 33 -7.40 1.05 12.66
N PRO A 34 -8.62 0.49 12.47
CA PRO A 34 -8.81 -0.78 11.77
C PRO A 34 -8.28 -0.77 10.32
N VAL A 35 -8.56 0.30 9.56
CA VAL A 35 -8.08 0.43 8.17
C VAL A 35 -6.56 0.51 8.12
N PHE A 36 -5.93 1.27 9.02
CA PHE A 36 -4.47 1.36 9.07
C PHE A 36 -3.84 0.01 9.44
N SER A 37 -4.43 -0.73 10.38
CA SER A 37 -3.95 -2.06 10.77
C SER A 37 -4.05 -3.07 9.62
N GLU A 38 -5.16 -3.08 8.86
CA GLU A 38 -5.28 -3.93 7.66
C GLU A 38 -4.23 -3.55 6.60
N PHE A 39 -3.99 -2.25 6.40
CA PHE A 39 -2.92 -1.76 5.54
C PHE A 39 -1.53 -2.21 6.00
N GLU A 40 -1.22 -2.12 7.30
CA GLU A 40 0.05 -2.59 7.85
C GLU A 40 0.26 -4.09 7.61
N SER A 41 -0.80 -4.89 7.76
CA SER A 41 -0.75 -6.32 7.43
C SER A 41 -0.42 -6.55 5.96
N VAL A 42 -1.04 -5.81 5.03
CA VAL A 42 -0.74 -5.91 3.60
C VAL A 42 0.71 -5.51 3.32
N HIS A 43 1.19 -4.43 3.92
CA HIS A 43 2.58 -3.99 3.76
C HIS A 43 3.58 -5.05 4.25
N LYS A 44 3.33 -5.61 5.45
CA LYS A 44 4.17 -6.66 6.02
C LYS A 44 4.23 -7.90 5.13
N ASN A 45 3.08 -8.36 4.65
CA ASN A 45 2.99 -9.49 3.73
C ASN A 45 3.81 -9.24 2.45
N TYR A 46 3.79 -8.01 1.92
CA TYR A 46 4.63 -7.67 0.79
C TYR A 46 6.12 -7.78 1.10
N LEU A 47 6.60 -7.26 2.23
CA LEU A 47 8.01 -7.36 2.60
C LEU A 47 8.47 -8.81 2.76
N GLU A 48 7.64 -9.66 3.37
CA GLU A 48 7.90 -11.08 3.51
C GLU A 48 8.01 -11.77 2.15
N SER A 49 7.08 -11.49 1.23
CA SER A 49 7.15 -11.98 -0.16
C SER A 49 8.41 -11.48 -0.88
N PHE A 50 8.76 -10.20 -0.76
CA PHE A 50 9.97 -9.64 -1.38
C PHE A 50 11.23 -10.32 -0.87
N GLN A 51 11.33 -10.55 0.43
CA GLN A 51 12.46 -11.24 1.03
C GLN A 51 12.57 -12.68 0.50
N LYS A 52 11.46 -13.41 0.46
CA LYS A 52 11.38 -14.77 -0.11
C LYS A 52 11.84 -14.79 -1.57
N TYR A 53 11.37 -13.87 -2.41
CA TYR A 53 11.77 -13.80 -3.82
C TYR A 53 13.26 -13.49 -3.96
N ARG A 54 13.77 -12.56 -3.15
CA ARG A 54 15.19 -12.19 -3.14
C ARG A 54 16.07 -13.40 -2.81
N ASP A 55 15.67 -14.20 -1.83
CA ASP A 55 16.40 -15.40 -1.43
C ASP A 55 16.40 -16.46 -2.56
N ILE A 56 15.28 -16.61 -3.28
CA ILE A 56 15.20 -17.53 -4.43
C ILE A 56 16.05 -17.04 -5.60
N ILE A 57 16.06 -15.74 -5.89
CA ILE A 57 16.93 -15.16 -6.93
C ILE A 57 18.40 -15.39 -6.58
N LYS A 58 18.77 -15.30 -5.31
CA LYS A 58 20.13 -15.59 -4.84
C LYS A 58 20.48 -17.07 -4.96
N SER A 59 19.56 -17.97 -4.63
CA SER A 59 19.84 -19.40 -4.52
C SER A 59 19.61 -20.20 -5.80
N SER A 60 18.92 -19.65 -6.80
CA SER A 60 18.51 -20.40 -8.00
C SER A 60 18.92 -19.69 -9.28
N ASP A 61 19.42 -20.47 -10.26
CA ASP A 61 19.70 -19.99 -11.61
C ASP A 61 18.44 -19.79 -12.46
N ASN A 62 17.25 -20.15 -11.94
CA ASN A 62 15.99 -20.12 -12.66
C ASN A 62 15.06 -19.01 -12.17
N THR A 63 15.31 -17.80 -12.64
CA THR A 63 14.50 -16.59 -12.38
C THR A 63 13.04 -16.74 -12.85
N ILE A 64 12.74 -17.61 -13.83
CA ILE A 64 11.38 -17.86 -14.32
C ILE A 64 10.49 -18.45 -13.22
N SER A 65 11.05 -19.23 -12.29
CA SER A 65 10.32 -19.79 -11.14
C SER A 65 9.81 -18.70 -10.18
N VAL A 66 10.58 -17.61 -10.04
CA VAL A 66 10.24 -16.46 -9.19
C VAL A 66 9.07 -15.69 -9.78
N ALA A 67 9.04 -15.48 -11.10
CA ALA A 67 7.91 -14.83 -11.77
C ALA A 67 6.60 -15.57 -11.52
N ARG A 68 6.60 -16.90 -11.58
CA ARG A 68 5.39 -17.69 -11.32
C ARG A 68 4.94 -17.61 -9.86
N GLN A 69 5.88 -17.66 -8.91
CA GLN A 69 5.56 -17.47 -7.50
C GLN A 69 4.99 -16.09 -7.20
N ILE A 70 5.52 -15.04 -7.83
CA ILE A 70 4.96 -13.69 -7.69
C ILE A 70 3.51 -13.65 -8.14
N GLU A 71 3.16 -14.33 -9.24
CA GLU A 71 1.78 -14.40 -9.72
C GLU A 71 0.87 -15.17 -8.75
N GLU A 72 1.33 -16.30 -8.23
CA GLU A 72 0.59 -17.12 -7.25
C GLU A 72 0.35 -16.33 -5.94
N ASP A 73 1.40 -15.77 -5.33
CA ASP A 73 1.31 -15.01 -4.08
C ASP A 73 0.47 -13.72 -4.25
N HIS A 74 0.41 -13.15 -5.47
CA HIS A 74 -0.49 -12.04 -5.79
C HIS A 74 -1.98 -12.43 -5.72
N LEU A 75 -2.35 -13.64 -6.13
CA LEU A 75 -3.74 -14.10 -6.10
C LEU A 75 -4.24 -14.24 -4.66
N PHE A 76 -3.39 -14.71 -3.75
CA PHE A 76 -3.77 -14.91 -2.34
C PHE A 76 -3.97 -13.60 -1.57
N THR A 77 -3.33 -12.51 -1.99
CA THR A 77 -3.44 -11.19 -1.35
C THR A 77 -4.46 -10.26 -2.01
N GLU A 78 -5.11 -10.70 -3.09
CA GLU A 78 -6.09 -9.89 -3.85
C GLU A 78 -7.28 -9.44 -3.00
N GLY A 79 -7.87 -10.33 -2.20
CA GLY A 79 -9.04 -10.01 -1.38
C GLY A 79 -8.78 -8.92 -0.33
N GLN A 80 -7.62 -8.93 0.33
CA GLN A 80 -7.24 -7.91 1.32
C GLN A 80 -7.02 -6.54 0.66
N ARG A 81 -6.39 -6.53 -0.52
CA ARG A 81 -6.18 -5.30 -1.28
C ARG A 81 -7.47 -4.76 -1.86
N GLY A 82 -8.36 -5.63 -2.32
CA GLY A 82 -9.68 -5.25 -2.83
C GLY A 82 -10.45 -4.44 -1.80
N LYS A 83 -10.49 -4.88 -0.54
CA LYS A 83 -11.13 -4.13 0.56
C LYS A 83 -10.54 -2.73 0.73
N LEU A 84 -9.22 -2.61 0.74
CA LEU A 84 -8.55 -1.30 0.86
C LEU A 84 -8.71 -0.43 -0.39
N ILE A 85 -8.88 -1.03 -1.56
CA ILE A 85 -9.17 -0.30 -2.81
C ILE A 85 -10.59 0.26 -2.77
N GLU A 86 -11.59 -0.49 -2.32
CA GLU A 86 -12.98 -0.01 -2.18
C GLU A 86 -13.10 1.21 -1.27
N LEU A 87 -12.16 1.40 -0.33
CA LEU A 87 -12.09 2.62 0.46
C LEU A 87 -11.88 3.88 -0.39
N SER A 88 -11.46 3.76 -1.65
CA SER A 88 -11.30 4.90 -2.57
C SER A 88 -12.57 5.73 -2.73
N ASN A 89 -13.75 5.15 -2.47
CA ASN A 89 -15.01 5.87 -2.46
C ASN A 89 -15.07 6.98 -1.41
N PHE A 90 -14.20 6.92 -0.39
CA PHE A 90 -14.04 7.96 0.65
C PHE A 90 -12.89 8.94 0.35
N SER A 91 -12.32 8.94 -0.87
CA SER A 91 -11.20 9.82 -1.21
C SER A 91 -11.58 11.31 -1.22
N GLU A 92 -12.84 11.63 -1.48
CA GLU A 92 -13.39 12.99 -1.45
C GLU A 92 -13.84 13.43 -0.05
N GLU A 93 -13.84 12.53 0.94
CA GLU A 93 -14.29 12.85 2.29
C GLU A 93 -13.35 13.88 2.97
N PRO A 94 -13.86 15.01 3.48
CA PRO A 94 -13.01 16.09 4.00
C PRO A 94 -12.12 15.71 5.19
N VAL A 95 -12.51 14.66 5.92
CA VAL A 95 -11.81 14.23 7.14
C VAL A 95 -10.78 13.15 6.82
N VAL A 96 -11.16 12.11 6.08
CA VAL A 96 -10.35 10.90 5.86
C VAL A 96 -9.73 10.81 4.46
N GLY A 97 -10.13 11.68 3.53
CA GLY A 97 -9.81 11.57 2.11
C GLY A 97 -8.31 11.55 1.79
N SER A 98 -7.49 12.34 2.51
CA SER A 98 -6.03 12.35 2.29
C SER A 98 -5.37 11.02 2.69
N PHE A 99 -5.83 10.42 3.80
CA PHE A 99 -5.38 9.13 4.30
C PHE A 99 -5.75 7.99 3.34
N VAL A 100 -7.02 7.95 2.92
CA VAL A 100 -7.53 7.00 1.93
C VAL A 100 -6.78 7.12 0.60
N THR A 101 -6.57 8.35 0.12
CA THR A 101 -5.82 8.62 -1.11
C THR A 101 -4.38 8.13 -1.02
N ALA A 102 -3.74 8.25 0.16
CA ALA A 102 -2.40 7.72 0.38
C ALA A 102 -2.37 6.19 0.31
N ILE A 103 -3.32 5.50 0.92
CA ILE A 103 -3.45 4.02 0.82
C ILE A 103 -3.67 3.60 -0.63
N ARG A 104 -4.61 4.25 -1.34
CA ARG A 104 -4.86 3.98 -2.76
C ARG A 104 -3.59 4.18 -3.60
N SER A 105 -2.90 5.30 -3.39
CA SER A 105 -1.63 5.60 -4.07
C SER A 105 -0.52 4.61 -3.72
N TYR A 106 -0.55 3.99 -2.55
CA TYR A 106 0.38 2.93 -2.20
C TYR A 106 0.08 1.65 -3.02
N LEU A 107 -1.18 1.21 -3.02
CA LEU A 107 -1.62 -0.04 -3.63
C LEU A 107 -1.60 0.00 -5.16
N ILE A 108 -2.06 1.12 -5.75
CA ILE A 108 -2.22 1.32 -7.20
C ILE A 108 -1.04 2.10 -7.80
N GLY A 109 -0.25 2.80 -6.97
CA GLY A 109 0.86 3.68 -7.37
C GLY A 109 0.45 5.00 -7.98
N LYS A 110 1.43 5.71 -8.53
CA LYS A 110 1.17 6.96 -9.26
C LYS A 110 0.45 6.64 -10.56
N GLU A 111 -0.86 6.87 -10.57
CA GLU A 111 -1.66 7.09 -11.76
C GLU A 111 -1.28 8.43 -12.40
N GLU A 112 -0.21 8.45 -13.19
CA GLU A 112 -0.10 9.44 -14.27
C GLU A 112 -0.22 8.64 -15.58
N ASN A 113 -1.45 8.54 -16.11
CA ASN A 113 -1.82 8.07 -17.45
C ASN A 113 -2.07 6.56 -17.73
N ILE A 114 -2.99 5.88 -17.06
CA ILE A 114 -3.61 4.67 -17.68
C ILE A 114 -5.12 4.61 -17.41
N VAL A 115 -5.88 4.87 -18.46
CA VAL A 115 -7.32 4.59 -18.61
C VAL A 115 -7.53 3.07 -18.69
N GLY A 116 -8.47 2.54 -17.90
CA GLY A 116 -9.12 1.24 -18.11
C GLY A 116 -8.52 0.05 -17.36
N ASP A 117 -9.33 -0.58 -16.50
CA ASP A 117 -9.37 -2.02 -16.14
C ASP A 117 -8.11 -2.79 -15.67
N TYR A 118 -7.01 -2.14 -15.28
CA TYR A 118 -5.79 -2.84 -14.83
C TYR A 118 -5.36 -2.56 -13.38
N TYR A 119 -6.31 -2.56 -12.45
CA TYR A 119 -6.04 -2.28 -11.04
C TYR A 119 -5.55 -3.51 -10.27
N CYS A 120 -4.22 -3.77 -10.26
CA CYS A 120 -3.53 -4.67 -9.29
C CYS A 120 -1.98 -4.73 -9.40
N ASN A 121 -1.30 -3.89 -10.19
CA ASN A 121 -0.10 -4.37 -10.91
C ASN A 121 1.28 -3.75 -10.60
N LEU A 122 1.51 -2.97 -9.52
CA LEU A 122 2.86 -2.41 -9.33
C LEU A 122 3.97 -3.42 -9.07
N PRO A 123 3.81 -4.39 -8.14
CA PRO A 123 4.82 -5.43 -8.01
C PRO A 123 4.84 -6.27 -9.30
N ARG A 124 3.67 -6.63 -9.84
CA ARG A 124 3.54 -7.54 -10.98
C ARG A 124 4.20 -7.03 -12.27
N ARG A 125 3.94 -5.78 -12.71
CA ARG A 125 4.50 -5.26 -13.99
C ARG A 125 5.99 -4.95 -13.89
N GLY A 126 6.45 -4.37 -12.78
CA GLY A 126 7.87 -4.15 -12.55
C GLY A 126 8.62 -5.48 -12.50
N LEU A 127 8.19 -6.41 -11.66
CA LEU A 127 8.85 -7.69 -11.45
C LEU A 127 8.82 -8.59 -12.69
N LEU A 128 7.70 -8.68 -13.41
CA LEU A 128 7.64 -9.48 -14.63
C LEU A 128 8.45 -8.87 -15.77
N ALA A 129 8.57 -7.54 -15.84
CA ALA A 129 9.44 -6.88 -16.82
C ALA A 129 10.92 -7.11 -16.53
N ILE A 130 11.29 -7.19 -15.25
CA ILE A 130 12.64 -7.54 -14.78
C ILE A 130 12.97 -9.00 -15.12
N ILE A 131 12.02 -9.92 -14.93
CA ILE A 131 12.25 -11.37 -15.04
C ILE A 131 12.08 -11.91 -16.47
N LYS A 132 11.24 -11.30 -17.32
CA LYS A 132 11.04 -11.70 -18.72
C LYS A 132 11.56 -10.64 -19.68
N PRO A 133 12.88 -10.60 -19.98
CA PRO A 133 13.36 -9.80 -21.09
C PRO A 133 12.69 -10.31 -22.38
N ARG A 134 11.97 -9.42 -23.07
CA ARG A 134 11.31 -9.71 -24.35
C ARG A 134 12.34 -10.26 -25.35
N GLY A 135 12.24 -11.55 -25.67
CA GLY A 135 13.03 -12.15 -26.74
C GLY A 135 12.70 -13.61 -26.99
N ARG A 136 11.75 -13.88 -27.91
CA ARG A 136 11.71 -15.15 -28.64
C ARG A 136 12.90 -15.15 -29.61
N PHE A 137 14.08 -15.56 -29.14
CA PHE A 137 15.19 -15.90 -30.02
C PHE A 137 15.42 -17.41 -29.92
N PRO A 138 15.08 -18.20 -30.96
CA PRO A 138 15.11 -19.65 -30.88
C PRO A 138 16.51 -20.27 -30.82
N HIS A 139 17.59 -19.49 -30.90
CA HIS A 139 18.97 -19.99 -30.85
C HIS A 139 19.92 -19.01 -30.14
N ARG A 140 19.71 -18.77 -28.84
CA ARG A 140 20.74 -18.10 -28.03
C ARG A 140 21.76 -19.16 -27.57
N PRO A 141 23.07 -18.97 -27.77
CA PRO A 141 24.08 -19.86 -27.20
C PRO A 141 23.91 -19.92 -25.67
N ALA A 142 24.32 -21.04 -25.07
CA ALA A 142 24.30 -21.21 -23.62
C ALA A 142 25.03 -20.04 -22.96
N GLU A 143 24.31 -19.28 -22.12
CA GLU A 143 24.84 -18.12 -21.41
C GLU A 143 25.98 -18.59 -20.48
N SER A 144 27.06 -17.83 -20.43
CA SER A 144 28.18 -18.11 -19.51
C SER A 144 27.75 -17.92 -18.06
N GLU A 145 28.43 -18.56 -17.11
CA GLU A 145 28.14 -18.37 -15.68
C GLU A 145 28.35 -16.91 -15.23
N GLU A 146 29.32 -16.21 -15.83
CA GLU A 146 29.57 -14.78 -15.58
C GLU A 146 28.39 -13.91 -16.05
N GLU A 147 27.83 -14.19 -17.23
CA GLU A 147 26.64 -13.49 -17.74
C GLU A 147 25.38 -13.74 -16.89
N LYS A 148 25.25 -14.94 -16.31
CA LYS A 148 24.14 -15.28 -15.41
C LYS A 148 24.25 -14.52 -14.10
N GLU A 149 25.46 -14.42 -13.54
CA GLU A 149 25.68 -13.71 -12.29
C GLU A 149 25.45 -12.20 -12.43
N GLU A 150 25.94 -11.58 -13.52
CA GLU A 150 25.68 -10.17 -13.81
C GLU A 150 24.17 -9.90 -13.93
N LYS A 151 23.41 -10.76 -14.62
CA LYS A 151 21.94 -10.65 -14.69
C LYS A 151 21.28 -10.79 -13.32
N ARG A 152 21.77 -11.71 -12.48
CA ARG A 152 21.28 -11.91 -11.11
C ARG A 152 21.46 -10.64 -10.28
N GLU A 153 22.65 -10.02 -10.35
CA GLU A 153 22.93 -8.76 -9.66
C GLU A 153 22.04 -7.62 -10.13
N VAL A 154 21.83 -7.48 -11.44
CA VAL A 154 20.93 -6.46 -12.01
C VAL A 154 19.50 -6.65 -11.52
N VAL A 155 19.00 -7.90 -11.53
CA VAL A 155 17.65 -8.23 -11.04
C VAL A 155 17.51 -7.92 -9.55
N LEU A 156 18.50 -8.28 -8.73
CA LEU A 156 18.53 -8.00 -7.29
C LEU A 156 18.54 -6.50 -7.01
N TYR A 157 19.34 -5.73 -7.75
CA TYR A 157 19.39 -4.27 -7.64
C TYR A 157 18.02 -3.63 -7.97
N GLN A 158 17.36 -4.09 -9.03
CA GLN A 158 16.02 -3.62 -9.39
C GLN A 158 14.97 -3.98 -8.32
N PHE A 159 15.08 -5.16 -7.72
CA PHE A 159 14.27 -5.56 -6.57
C PHE A 159 14.45 -4.62 -5.37
N ASP A 160 15.70 -4.33 -5.01
CA ASP A 160 16.02 -3.46 -3.88
C ASP A 160 15.50 -2.02 -4.12
N LEU A 161 15.53 -1.54 -5.37
CA LEU A 161 14.91 -0.27 -5.76
C LEU A 161 13.39 -0.27 -5.58
N LEU A 162 12.70 -1.34 -5.99
CA LEU A 162 11.24 -1.48 -5.80
C LEU A 162 10.87 -1.49 -4.31
N VAL A 163 11.61 -2.22 -3.49
CA VAL A 163 11.41 -2.24 -2.02
C VAL A 163 11.60 -0.85 -1.45
N LYS A 164 12.65 -0.12 -1.86
CA LYS A 164 12.90 1.26 -1.42
C LYS A 164 11.75 2.20 -1.81
N GLU A 165 11.22 2.08 -3.01
CA GLU A 165 10.08 2.88 -3.45
C GLU A 165 8.82 2.57 -2.62
N MET A 166 8.54 1.28 -2.39
CA MET A 166 7.41 0.87 -1.54
C MET A 166 7.54 1.37 -0.11
N GLN A 167 8.74 1.31 0.48
CA GLN A 167 9.02 1.87 1.80
C GLN A 167 8.74 3.37 1.86
N SER A 168 9.17 4.13 0.83
CA SER A 168 8.86 5.56 0.73
C SER A 168 7.36 5.84 0.71
N ARG A 169 6.59 5.05 -0.04
CA ARG A 169 5.11 5.17 -0.07
C ARG A 169 4.48 4.77 1.26
N TYR A 170 4.99 3.75 1.94
CA TYR A 170 4.53 3.34 3.27
C TYR A 170 4.69 4.48 4.30
N LEU A 171 5.85 5.17 4.28
CA LEU A 171 6.08 6.34 5.13
C LEU A 171 5.07 7.46 4.88
N ARG A 172 4.64 7.65 3.61
CA ARG A 172 3.59 8.61 3.27
C ARG A 172 2.25 8.23 3.91
N VAL A 173 1.83 6.97 3.81
CA VAL A 173 0.58 6.49 4.45
C VAL A 173 0.64 6.67 5.96
N THR A 174 1.75 6.28 6.58
CA THR A 174 1.98 6.44 8.03
C THR A 174 1.92 7.90 8.45
N SER A 175 2.49 8.81 7.66
CA SER A 175 2.43 10.25 7.93
C SER A 175 1.00 10.78 7.89
N GLU A 176 0.20 10.41 6.88
CA GLU A 176 -1.20 10.82 6.79
C GLU A 176 -2.05 10.23 7.92
N TYR A 177 -1.81 8.98 8.29
CA TYR A 177 -2.43 8.36 9.48
C TYR A 177 -2.14 9.16 10.75
N MET A 178 -0.88 9.50 11.01
CA MET A 178 -0.50 10.23 12.23
C MET A 178 -1.07 11.66 12.27
N LYS A 179 -1.19 12.32 11.12
CA LYS A 179 -1.87 13.62 11.02
C LYS A 179 -3.36 13.50 11.34
N LEU A 180 -4.02 12.50 10.76
CA LEU A 180 -5.44 12.24 10.98
C LEU A 180 -5.72 11.88 12.44
N LYS A 181 -4.94 10.96 13.02
CA LYS A 181 -5.02 10.58 14.44
C LYS A 181 -4.90 11.78 15.36
N ARG A 182 -3.93 12.67 15.10
CA ARG A 182 -3.77 13.92 15.87
C ARG A 182 -5.00 14.82 15.76
N LYS A 183 -5.56 14.97 14.55
CA LYS A 183 -6.76 15.79 14.30
C LYS A 183 -8.01 15.24 14.99
N LEU A 184 -8.13 13.93 15.15
CA LEU A 184 -9.28 13.29 15.79
C LEU A 184 -9.18 13.26 17.32
N LEU A 185 -7.96 13.27 17.87
CA LEU A 185 -7.73 13.27 19.32
C LEU A 185 -7.70 14.67 19.96
N MET A 186 -7.54 15.72 19.16
CA MET A 186 -7.59 17.13 19.59
C MET A 186 -9.00 17.72 19.44
#